data_AF-A0A0D7K8Y5-F1
#
_entry.id   AF-A0A0D7K8Y5-F1
#
_cell.length_a   1.000
_cell.length_b   1.000
_cell.length_c   1.000
_cell.angle_alpha   90.00
_cell.angle_beta   90.00
_cell.angle_gamma   90.00
#
_symmetry.space_group_name_H-M   'P 1'
#
loop_
_entity.id
_entity.type
_entity.pdbx_description
1 polymer ?
#
loop_
_entity_poly.entity_id
_entity_poly.type
_entity_poly.pdbx_seq_one_letter_code
_entity_poly.pdbx_strand_id
1 'polypeptide(L)'
;MQPAALPELHQQHEQRHGWRSLPQRPWWPWLTRGAAAAFFVLVAGLLFRQARTVDWPAVLQALRALPPGTLAVAGALALASHCLYGTFDLVARHCCGHRLRRSTTLGIAMTSYAFTLNLGSLVGGVGVRYRLYARRGVDAGTIGQVVGTSVLTNWIGYLLLAAVLPWLWAPPPLAGWSAPAWQWRLGGALLACIPLAYGVLCALRAGRALTLRGHAFALPRWPVALWQMAASAGNWMLMGAALWATLQAQVSYPAALATVLLGAVAGLVLRVPAGLGVLEAVGVALLTSPSLGQDRVLAALLAYRALYYFVPLVLASLALGAAELRWRHSAAAPAKN
;
A
#
# COMPACT_ATOMS: atom_id res chain seq x y z
N MET A 1 -45.82 -28.99 54.67
CA MET A 1 -44.77 -29.00 53.62
C MET A 1 -44.85 -27.70 52.84
N GLN A 2 -44.06 -26.70 53.25
CA GLN A 2 -43.86 -25.44 52.53
C GLN A 2 -42.51 -25.53 51.81
N PRO A 3 -42.41 -25.20 50.51
CA PRO A 3 -41.10 -25.10 49.87
C PRO A 3 -40.43 -23.77 50.21
N ALA A 4 -39.13 -23.85 50.49
CA ALA A 4 -38.26 -22.77 50.90
C ALA A 4 -38.08 -21.70 49.79
N ALA A 5 -38.15 -20.43 50.17
CA ALA A 5 -37.76 -19.30 49.34
C ALA A 5 -36.23 -19.25 49.18
N LEU A 6 -35.77 -19.23 47.93
CA LEU A 6 -34.37 -18.92 47.58
C LEU A 6 -34.18 -17.39 47.53
N PRO A 7 -33.03 -16.84 48.00
CA PRO A 7 -32.80 -15.40 47.97
C PRO A 7 -32.55 -14.91 46.55
N GLU A 8 -33.20 -13.81 46.17
CA GLU A 8 -32.95 -13.08 44.94
C GLU A 8 -31.49 -12.60 44.88
N LEU A 9 -30.68 -13.23 44.03
CA LEU A 9 -29.36 -12.71 43.67
C LEU A 9 -29.56 -11.43 42.86
N HIS A 10 -29.20 -10.32 43.49
CA HIS A 10 -28.99 -9.00 42.88
C HIS A 10 -28.33 -9.12 41.51
N GLN A 11 -29.09 -8.86 40.45
CA GLN A 11 -28.55 -8.51 39.14
C GLN A 11 -27.90 -7.13 39.24
N GLN A 12 -26.61 -7.08 39.60
CA GLN A 12 -25.77 -5.94 39.29
C GLN A 12 -25.57 -5.88 37.78
N HIS A 13 -26.44 -5.12 37.12
CA HIS A 13 -26.17 -4.57 35.79
C HIS A 13 -24.92 -3.68 35.87
N GLU A 14 -23.74 -4.25 35.62
CA GLU A 14 -22.56 -3.46 35.32
C GLU A 14 -22.84 -2.60 34.09
N GLN A 15 -23.03 -1.31 34.34
CA GLN A 15 -23.07 -0.26 33.35
C GLN A 15 -21.75 -0.24 32.57
N ARG A 16 -21.71 -0.90 31.41
CA ARG A 16 -20.66 -0.70 30.40
C ARG A 16 -20.87 0.62 29.66
N HIS A 17 -20.85 1.74 30.40
CA HIS A 17 -20.76 3.08 29.84
C HIS A 17 -19.29 3.41 29.57
N GLY A 18 -18.93 3.69 28.32
CA GLY A 18 -17.60 4.22 28.03
C GLY A 18 -17.38 4.69 26.60
N TRP A 19 -17.91 3.97 25.60
CA TRP A 19 -17.56 4.25 24.20
C TRP A 19 -18.76 4.30 23.24
N ARG A 20 -19.90 3.69 23.60
CA ARG A 20 -21.11 3.65 22.76
C ARG A 20 -21.98 4.92 22.81
N SER A 21 -21.76 5.82 23.77
CA SER A 21 -22.54 7.06 23.94
C SER A 21 -21.89 8.30 23.33
N LEU A 22 -20.63 8.21 22.87
CA LEU A 22 -19.93 9.31 22.21
C LEU A 22 -20.65 9.86 20.96
N PRO A 23 -21.25 9.02 20.08
CA PRO A 23 -21.96 9.50 18.90
C PRO A 23 -23.20 10.35 19.20
N GLN A 24 -23.76 10.26 20.41
CA GLN A 24 -24.98 10.96 20.81
C GLN A 24 -24.70 12.36 21.40
N ARG A 25 -23.44 12.76 21.56
CA ARG A 25 -23.09 14.08 22.09
C ARG A 25 -23.25 15.17 21.02
N PRO A 26 -23.80 16.35 21.35
CA PRO A 26 -24.09 17.41 20.37
C PRO A 26 -22.85 17.99 19.68
N TRP A 27 -21.67 17.88 20.30
CA TRP A 27 -20.39 18.33 19.72
C TRP A 27 -19.72 17.26 18.81
N TRP A 28 -20.20 16.02 18.82
CA TRP A 28 -19.61 14.92 18.05
C TRP A 28 -19.67 15.14 16.52
N PRO A 29 -20.77 15.65 15.93
CA PRO A 29 -20.81 15.99 14.51
C PRO A 29 -19.83 17.11 14.13
N TRP A 30 -19.55 18.05 15.04
CA TRP A 30 -18.60 19.14 14.83
C TRP A 30 -17.15 18.65 14.91
N LEU A 31 -16.85 17.80 15.90
CA LEU A 31 -15.53 17.15 16.03
C LEU A 31 -15.20 16.30 14.79
N THR A 32 -16.15 15.48 14.33
CA THR A 32 -15.95 14.62 13.16
C THR A 32 -15.79 15.42 11.86
N ARG A 33 -16.52 16.54 11.72
CA ARG A 33 -16.30 17.51 10.63
C ARG A 33 -14.93 18.19 10.72
N GLY A 34 -14.53 18.62 11.91
CA GLY A 34 -13.21 19.22 12.17
C GLY A 34 -12.07 18.26 11.85
N ALA A 35 -12.14 17.01 12.32
CA ALA A 35 -11.16 15.97 12.00
C ALA A 35 -11.11 15.66 10.50
N ALA A 36 -12.26 15.62 9.82
CA ALA A 36 -12.30 15.46 8.36
C ALA A 36 -11.65 16.64 7.63
N ALA A 37 -11.92 17.88 8.04
CA ALA A 37 -11.31 19.07 7.47
C ALA A 37 -9.79 19.08 7.69
N ALA A 38 -9.35 18.79 8.93
CA ALA A 38 -7.93 18.67 9.26
C ALA A 38 -7.22 17.60 8.42
N PHE A 39 -7.85 16.44 8.20
CA PHE A 39 -7.31 15.40 7.32
C PHE A 39 -7.14 15.90 5.88
N PHE A 40 -8.12 16.61 5.32
CA PHE A 40 -8.01 17.15 3.97
C PHE A 40 -6.99 18.28 3.86
N VAL A 41 -6.91 19.17 4.85
CA VAL A 41 -5.89 20.22 4.92
C VAL A 41 -4.50 19.59 5.00
N LEU A 42 -4.33 18.54 5.80
CA LEU A 42 -3.07 17.79 5.89
C LEU A 42 -2.72 17.15 4.54
N VAL A 43 -3.66 16.42 3.92
CA VAL A 43 -3.43 15.80 2.61
C VAL A 43 -3.09 16.84 1.55
N ALA A 44 -3.84 17.95 1.48
CA ALA A 44 -3.60 19.04 0.55
C ALA A 44 -2.23 19.72 0.80
N GLY A 45 -1.87 19.96 2.06
CA GLY A 45 -0.57 20.51 2.42
C GLY A 45 0.59 19.59 2.05
N LEU A 46 0.44 18.28 2.23
CA LEU A 46 1.45 17.30 1.81
C LEU A 46 1.57 17.24 0.28
N LEU A 47 0.46 17.28 -0.44
CA LEU A 47 0.44 17.36 -1.91
C LEU A 47 1.09 18.64 -2.42
N PHE A 48 0.80 19.78 -1.79
CA PHE A 48 1.40 21.07 -2.15
C PHE A 48 2.91 21.06 -1.91
N ARG A 49 3.36 20.56 -0.75
CA ARG A 49 4.79 20.40 -0.46
C ARG A 49 5.46 19.50 -1.51
N GLN A 50 4.86 18.36 -1.81
CA GLN A 50 5.34 17.44 -2.83
C GLN A 50 5.47 18.12 -4.19
N ALA A 51 4.46 18.90 -4.60
CA ALA A 51 4.47 19.61 -5.86
C ALA A 51 5.53 20.72 -5.92
N ARG A 52 5.89 21.34 -4.80
CA ARG A 52 6.92 22.39 -4.74
C ARG A 52 8.35 21.85 -4.74
N THR A 53 8.55 20.60 -4.32
CA THR A 53 9.87 19.96 -4.27
C THR A 53 10.29 19.29 -5.58
N VAL A 54 9.37 19.12 -6.53
CA VAL A 54 9.61 18.44 -7.80
C VAL A 54 10.00 19.47 -8.87
N ASP A 55 11.09 19.19 -9.59
CA ASP A 55 11.48 19.93 -10.80
C ASP A 55 10.59 19.51 -11.98
N TRP A 56 9.48 20.21 -12.16
CA TRP A 56 8.51 19.93 -13.22
C TRP A 56 9.07 20.08 -14.65
N PRO A 57 9.87 21.12 -14.97
CA PRO A 57 10.59 21.18 -16.24
C PRO A 57 11.39 19.91 -16.54
N ALA A 58 12.19 19.42 -15.58
CA ALA A 58 12.97 18.21 -15.76
C ALA A 58 12.09 16.96 -15.97
N VAL A 59 10.97 16.85 -15.24
CA VAL A 59 9.99 15.76 -15.42
C VAL A 59 9.37 15.79 -16.82
N LEU A 60 8.93 16.96 -17.28
CA LEU A 60 8.33 17.12 -18.61
C LEU A 60 9.35 16.84 -19.72
N GLN A 61 10.59 17.28 -19.55
CA GLN A 61 11.67 16.99 -20.47
C GLN A 61 11.97 15.48 -20.52
N ALA A 62 12.06 14.83 -19.37
CA ALA A 62 12.26 13.38 -19.28
C ALA A 62 11.15 12.58 -19.97
N LEU A 63 9.88 12.98 -19.80
CA LEU A 63 8.76 12.37 -20.49
C LEU A 63 8.84 12.57 -22.01
N ARG A 64 9.15 13.79 -22.48
CA ARG A 64 9.27 14.10 -23.92
C ARG A 64 10.46 13.41 -24.58
N ALA A 65 11.50 13.10 -23.82
CA ALA A 65 12.66 12.39 -24.32
C ALA A 65 12.41 10.89 -24.56
N LEU A 66 11.35 10.32 -23.97
CA LEU A 66 11.02 8.91 -24.16
C LEU A 66 10.23 8.68 -25.46
N PRO A 67 10.51 7.59 -26.20
CA PRO A 67 9.68 7.17 -27.32
C PRO A 67 8.21 6.97 -26.88
N PRO A 68 7.21 7.33 -27.71
CA PRO A 68 5.79 7.16 -27.35
C PRO A 68 5.41 5.71 -26.99
N GLY A 69 6.00 4.73 -27.68
CA GLY A 69 5.81 3.32 -27.37
C GLY A 69 6.30 2.95 -25.96
N THR A 70 7.43 3.50 -25.54
CA THR A 70 7.97 3.32 -24.18
C THR A 70 7.05 3.94 -23.13
N LEU A 71 6.54 5.14 -23.38
CA LEU A 71 5.56 5.79 -22.49
C LEU A 71 4.28 4.95 -22.35
N ALA A 72 3.77 4.41 -23.46
CA ALA A 72 2.57 3.58 -23.46
C ALA A 72 2.78 2.28 -22.67
N VAL A 73 3.90 1.59 -22.90
CA VAL A 73 4.24 0.35 -22.17
C VAL A 73 4.45 0.62 -20.68
N ALA A 74 5.25 1.61 -20.32
CA ALA A 74 5.50 1.95 -18.93
C ALA A 74 4.22 2.40 -18.20
N GLY A 75 3.37 3.18 -18.88
CA GLY A 75 2.05 3.57 -18.37
C GLY A 75 1.09 2.39 -18.20
N ALA A 76 1.06 1.45 -19.15
CA ALA A 76 0.25 0.24 -19.05
C ALA A 76 0.71 -0.67 -17.90
N LEU A 77 2.02 -0.83 -17.71
CA LEU A 77 2.59 -1.57 -16.59
C LEU A 77 2.26 -0.90 -15.24
N ALA A 78 2.34 0.44 -15.18
CA ALA A 78 1.96 1.19 -13.99
C ALA A 78 0.47 1.00 -13.64
N LEU A 79 -0.41 1.08 -14.63
CA LEU A 79 -1.84 0.84 -14.45
C LEU A 79 -2.14 -0.60 -14.04
N ALA A 80 -1.52 -1.58 -14.69
CA ALA A 80 -1.66 -2.99 -14.36
C ALA A 80 -1.22 -3.27 -12.92
N SER A 81 -0.12 -2.66 -12.48
CA SER A 81 0.35 -2.75 -11.09
C SER A 81 -0.67 -2.17 -10.11
N HIS A 82 -1.20 -0.97 -10.37
CA HIS A 82 -2.24 -0.38 -9.51
C HIS A 82 -3.51 -1.24 -9.46
N CYS A 83 -3.96 -1.80 -10.59
CA CYS A 83 -5.09 -2.73 -10.65
C CYS A 83 -4.82 -4.00 -9.84
N LEU A 84 -3.62 -4.57 -9.96
CA LEU A 84 -3.21 -5.76 -9.22
C LEU A 84 -3.14 -5.46 -7.71
N TYR A 85 -2.52 -4.35 -7.30
CA TYR A 85 -2.55 -3.93 -5.90
C TYR A 85 -3.98 -3.74 -5.38
N GLY A 86 -4.89 -3.24 -6.23
CA GLY A 86 -6.31 -3.11 -5.93
C GLY A 86 -6.97 -4.41 -5.46
N THR A 87 -6.44 -5.55 -5.89
CA THR A 87 -6.94 -6.87 -5.49
C THR A 87 -6.51 -7.29 -4.07
N PHE A 88 -5.53 -6.63 -3.44
CA PHE A 88 -5.04 -7.00 -2.10
C PHE A 88 -6.15 -6.90 -1.05
N ASP A 89 -6.97 -5.85 -1.10
CA ASP A 89 -8.08 -5.67 -0.17
C ASP A 89 -9.21 -6.70 -0.43
N LEU A 90 -9.22 -7.40 -1.58
CA LEU A 90 -10.16 -8.51 -1.81
C LEU A 90 -9.82 -9.74 -0.96
N VAL A 91 -8.54 -9.95 -0.64
CA VAL A 91 -8.10 -10.98 0.32
C VAL A 91 -8.66 -10.64 1.68
N ALA A 92 -8.43 -9.40 2.13
CA ALA A 92 -8.94 -8.93 3.39
C ALA A 92 -10.46 -9.09 3.44
N ARG A 93 -11.18 -8.62 2.43
CA ARG A 93 -12.63 -8.78 2.29
C ARG A 93 -13.07 -10.24 2.45
N HIS A 94 -12.35 -11.18 1.84
CA HIS A 94 -12.65 -12.60 1.96
C HIS A 94 -12.43 -13.12 3.39
N CYS A 95 -11.35 -12.69 4.04
CA CYS A 95 -10.99 -13.09 5.40
C CYS A 95 -11.91 -12.50 6.48
N CYS A 96 -12.25 -11.20 6.40
CA CYS A 96 -13.07 -10.52 7.40
C CYS A 96 -14.58 -10.50 7.08
N GLY A 97 -14.99 -10.93 5.88
CA GLY A 97 -16.40 -11.15 5.54
C GLY A 97 -17.24 -9.88 5.32
N HIS A 98 -16.62 -8.70 5.23
CA HIS A 98 -17.37 -7.45 5.02
C HIS A 98 -18.12 -7.45 3.67
N ARG A 99 -19.30 -6.84 3.63
CA ARG A 99 -20.24 -6.98 2.49
C ARG A 99 -20.12 -5.94 1.39
N LEU A 100 -19.13 -5.04 1.44
CA LEU A 100 -18.90 -4.09 0.34
C LEU A 100 -18.73 -4.81 -1.01
N ARG A 101 -19.22 -4.17 -2.07
CA ARG A 101 -19.05 -4.66 -3.45
C ARG A 101 -17.56 -4.81 -3.77
N ARG A 102 -17.22 -5.83 -4.58
CA ARG A 102 -15.82 -6.10 -4.98
C ARG A 102 -15.20 -4.90 -5.72
N SER A 103 -15.94 -4.29 -6.63
CA SER A 103 -15.50 -3.08 -7.35
C SER A 103 -15.21 -1.90 -6.42
N THR A 104 -16.05 -1.70 -5.41
CA THR A 104 -15.83 -0.66 -4.39
C THR A 104 -14.55 -0.95 -3.58
N THR A 105 -14.35 -2.20 -3.18
CA THR A 105 -13.17 -2.64 -2.41
C THR A 105 -11.90 -2.40 -3.22
N LEU A 106 -11.92 -2.78 -4.50
CA LEU A 106 -10.81 -2.58 -5.43
C LEU A 106 -10.52 -1.10 -5.68
N GLY A 107 -11.55 -0.28 -5.90
CA GLY A 107 -11.40 1.17 -6.08
C GLY A 107 -10.83 1.87 -4.85
N ILE A 108 -11.22 1.43 -3.63
CA ILE A 108 -10.64 1.95 -2.39
C ILE A 108 -9.15 1.60 -2.31
N ALA A 109 -8.81 0.33 -2.54
CA ALA A 109 -7.42 -0.13 -2.50
C ALA A 109 -6.53 0.60 -3.52
N MET A 110 -6.99 0.75 -4.77
CA MET A 110 -6.28 1.50 -5.82
C MET A 110 -6.06 2.97 -5.44
N THR A 111 -7.10 3.62 -4.93
CA THR A 111 -7.04 5.03 -4.50
C THR A 111 -6.04 5.17 -3.35
N SER A 112 -6.18 4.33 -2.32
CA SER A 112 -5.28 4.32 -1.16
C SER A 112 -3.84 3.99 -1.54
N TYR A 113 -3.59 3.18 -2.56
CA TYR A 113 -2.25 2.85 -3.01
C TYR A 113 -1.51 4.05 -3.58
N ALA A 114 -2.15 4.78 -4.49
CA ALA A 114 -1.57 6.00 -5.06
C ALA A 114 -1.24 7.03 -3.97
N PHE A 115 -2.13 7.19 -2.98
CA PHE A 115 -1.86 8.03 -1.82
C PHE A 115 -0.75 7.45 -0.92
N THR A 116 -0.66 6.13 -0.75
CA THR A 116 0.39 5.47 0.04
C THR A 116 1.78 5.75 -0.54
N LEU A 117 1.93 5.62 -1.85
CA LEU A 117 3.19 5.82 -2.55
C LEU A 117 3.69 7.27 -2.46
N ASN A 118 2.78 8.24 -2.39
CA ASN A 118 3.12 9.66 -2.41
C ASN A 118 3.09 10.33 -1.02
N LEU A 119 2.21 9.92 -0.12
CA LEU A 119 2.01 10.55 1.20
C LEU A 119 2.44 9.65 2.37
N GLY A 120 2.95 8.47 2.08
CA GLY A 120 3.37 7.48 3.06
C GLY A 120 2.23 6.58 3.56
N SER A 121 2.62 5.51 4.25
CA SER A 121 1.70 4.46 4.72
C SER A 121 0.69 4.97 5.74
N LEU A 122 1.07 5.89 6.63
CA LEU A 122 0.19 6.37 7.69
C LEU A 122 -0.94 7.26 7.15
N VAL A 123 -0.58 8.39 6.53
CA VAL A 123 -1.56 9.37 6.04
C VAL A 123 -2.24 8.87 4.76
N GLY A 124 -1.44 8.47 3.77
CA GLY A 124 -1.94 8.06 2.46
C GLY A 124 -2.56 6.66 2.44
N GLY A 125 -1.96 5.72 3.17
CA GLY A 125 -2.44 4.33 3.24
C GLY A 125 -3.57 4.16 4.25
N VAL A 126 -3.25 4.24 5.53
CA VAL A 126 -4.20 3.98 6.62
C VAL A 126 -5.30 5.04 6.65
N GLY A 127 -4.95 6.33 6.60
CA GLY A 127 -5.91 7.43 6.70
C GLY A 127 -6.95 7.43 5.59
N VAL A 128 -6.53 7.40 4.32
CA VAL A 128 -7.45 7.38 3.17
C VAL A 128 -8.32 6.13 3.19
N ARG A 129 -7.72 4.95 3.42
CA ARG A 129 -8.43 3.67 3.46
C ARG A 129 -9.47 3.68 4.60
N TYR A 130 -9.07 4.12 5.79
CA TYR A 130 -9.98 4.27 6.93
C TYR A 130 -11.17 5.18 6.60
N ARG A 131 -10.92 6.37 6.03
CA ARG A 131 -12.02 7.28 5.65
C ARG A 131 -12.98 6.63 4.65
N LEU A 132 -12.44 6.04 3.59
CA LEU A 132 -13.25 5.47 2.51
C LEU A 132 -14.09 4.27 2.96
N TYR A 133 -13.56 3.45 3.88
CA TYR A 133 -14.29 2.32 4.47
C TYR A 133 -15.27 2.75 5.56
N ALA A 134 -14.87 3.64 6.48
CA ALA A 134 -15.72 4.14 7.57
C ALA A 134 -16.95 4.87 7.03
N ARG A 135 -16.78 5.68 5.97
CA ARG A 135 -17.90 6.33 5.26
C ARG A 135 -18.88 5.36 4.60
N ARG A 136 -18.50 4.09 4.46
CA ARG A 136 -19.33 3.01 3.92
C ARG A 136 -19.81 2.04 5.00
N GLY A 137 -19.70 2.43 6.27
CA GLY A 137 -20.25 1.69 7.41
C GLY A 137 -19.43 0.48 7.84
N VAL A 138 -18.18 0.35 7.40
CA VAL A 138 -17.29 -0.72 7.90
C VAL A 138 -16.71 -0.28 9.25
N ASP A 139 -16.75 -1.18 10.23
CA ASP A 139 -16.27 -0.90 11.58
C ASP A 139 -14.73 -0.77 11.63
N ALA A 140 -14.24 -0.03 12.63
CA ALA A 140 -12.81 0.27 12.75
C ALA A 140 -11.92 -0.96 12.91
N GLY A 141 -12.41 -2.03 13.57
CA GLY A 141 -11.67 -3.28 13.74
C GLY A 141 -11.47 -4.01 12.41
N THR A 142 -12.53 -4.14 11.62
CA THR A 142 -12.48 -4.68 10.25
C THR A 142 -11.57 -3.84 9.36
N ILE A 143 -11.62 -2.50 9.44
CA ILE A 143 -10.71 -1.63 8.68
C ILE A 143 -9.25 -1.91 9.06
N GLY A 144 -8.96 -2.05 10.35
CA GLY A 144 -7.64 -2.41 10.85
C GLY A 144 -7.15 -3.74 10.30
N GLN A 145 -8.03 -4.75 10.23
CA GLN A 145 -7.72 -6.03 9.58
C GLN A 145 -7.44 -5.85 8.08
N VAL A 146 -8.24 -5.06 7.36
CA VAL A 146 -7.99 -4.78 5.93
C VAL A 146 -6.63 -4.16 5.70
N VAL A 147 -6.30 -3.11 6.47
CA VAL A 147 -4.99 -2.45 6.41
C VAL A 147 -3.87 -3.44 6.73
N GLY A 148 -4.01 -4.19 7.82
CA GLY A 148 -3.02 -5.18 8.26
C GLY A 148 -2.78 -6.28 7.22
N THR A 149 -3.85 -6.84 6.66
CA THR A 149 -3.78 -7.83 5.58
C THR A 149 -3.11 -7.25 4.34
N SER A 150 -3.44 -6.03 3.92
CA SER A 150 -2.83 -5.42 2.72
C SER A 150 -1.35 -5.09 2.91
N VAL A 151 -0.93 -4.65 4.10
CA VAL A 151 0.48 -4.48 4.45
C VAL A 151 1.21 -5.83 4.44
N LEU A 152 0.62 -6.85 5.07
CA LEU A 152 1.17 -8.20 5.10
C LEU A 152 1.32 -8.77 3.68
N THR A 153 0.28 -8.67 2.85
CA THR A 153 0.32 -9.06 1.43
C THR A 153 1.50 -8.42 0.72
N ASN A 154 1.63 -7.09 0.81
CA ASN A 154 2.66 -6.32 0.13
C ASN A 154 4.09 -6.79 0.51
N TRP A 155 4.34 -7.01 1.79
CA TRP A 155 5.67 -7.38 2.27
C TRP A 155 6.00 -8.86 2.05
N ILE A 156 5.02 -9.76 2.04
CA ILE A 156 5.28 -11.17 1.72
C ILE A 156 5.79 -11.33 0.28
N GLY A 157 5.15 -10.67 -0.69
CA GLY A 157 5.62 -10.69 -2.07
C GLY A 157 6.98 -10.00 -2.25
N TYR A 158 7.22 -8.90 -1.53
CA TYR A 158 8.53 -8.26 -1.45
C TYR A 158 9.61 -9.26 -1.00
N LEU A 159 9.37 -9.95 0.12
CA LEU A 159 10.34 -10.89 0.71
C LEU A 159 10.62 -12.08 -0.21
N LEU A 160 9.61 -12.58 -0.93
CA LEU A 160 9.80 -13.63 -1.94
C LEU A 160 10.74 -13.17 -3.05
N LEU A 161 10.55 -11.97 -3.59
CA LEU A 161 11.42 -11.46 -4.65
C LEU A 161 12.82 -11.12 -4.12
N ALA A 162 12.92 -10.52 -2.93
CA ALA A 162 14.19 -10.25 -2.29
C ALA A 162 14.98 -11.54 -1.98
N ALA A 163 14.29 -12.64 -1.70
CA ALA A 163 14.91 -13.95 -1.52
C ALA A 163 15.48 -14.54 -2.82
N VAL A 164 14.79 -14.35 -3.94
CA VAL A 164 15.17 -14.88 -5.25
C VAL A 164 16.21 -14.02 -5.96
N LEU A 165 16.18 -12.70 -5.77
CA LEU A 165 17.01 -11.74 -6.51
C LEU A 165 18.52 -12.05 -6.47
N PRO A 166 19.16 -12.41 -5.33
CA PRO A 166 20.58 -12.78 -5.26
C PRO A 166 21.00 -14.00 -6.09
N TRP A 167 20.04 -14.82 -6.52
CA TRP A 167 20.29 -16.00 -7.35
C TRP A 167 20.30 -15.65 -8.84
N LEU A 168 19.66 -14.55 -9.21
CA LEU A 168 19.50 -14.10 -10.60
C LEU A 168 20.43 -12.94 -10.95
N TRP A 169 20.87 -12.18 -9.95
CA TRP A 169 21.63 -10.95 -10.15
C TRP A 169 22.52 -10.64 -8.96
N ALA A 170 23.71 -10.10 -9.25
CA ALA A 170 24.66 -9.64 -8.26
C ALA A 170 24.74 -8.11 -8.31
N PRO A 171 24.66 -7.41 -7.16
CA PRO A 171 24.79 -5.97 -7.13
C PRO A 171 26.21 -5.53 -7.50
N PRO A 172 26.38 -4.38 -8.17
CA PRO A 172 27.69 -3.78 -8.34
C PRO A 172 28.29 -3.38 -6.98
N PRO A 173 29.62 -3.23 -6.86
CA PRO A 173 30.23 -2.71 -5.65
C PRO A 173 29.67 -1.33 -5.28
N LEU A 174 29.20 -1.17 -4.04
CA LEU A 174 28.61 0.07 -3.53
C LEU A 174 29.61 0.75 -2.60
N ALA A 175 30.04 1.96 -2.94
CA ALA A 175 31.04 2.71 -2.16
C ALA A 175 32.32 1.89 -1.86
N GLY A 176 32.76 1.07 -2.82
CA GLY A 176 33.92 0.19 -2.67
C GLY A 176 33.66 -1.10 -1.87
N TRP A 177 32.46 -1.27 -1.31
CA TRP A 177 32.07 -2.50 -0.63
C TRP A 177 31.37 -3.48 -1.58
N SER A 178 31.84 -4.72 -1.58
CA SER A 178 31.19 -5.83 -2.29
C SER A 178 31.22 -7.08 -1.41
N ALA A 179 30.08 -7.75 -1.28
CA ALA A 179 30.02 -9.07 -0.67
C ALA A 179 30.09 -10.18 -1.74
N PRO A 180 30.75 -11.31 -1.44
CA PRO A 180 30.75 -12.47 -2.32
C PRO A 180 29.33 -13.03 -2.49
N ALA A 181 29.08 -13.67 -3.64
CA ALA A 181 27.74 -14.14 -4.03
C ALA A 181 27.08 -15.05 -2.99
N TRP A 182 27.86 -15.85 -2.24
CA TRP A 182 27.32 -16.74 -1.22
C TRP A 182 26.67 -15.98 -0.05
N GLN A 183 27.19 -14.80 0.33
CA GLN A 183 26.61 -13.99 1.41
C GLN A 183 25.25 -13.42 1.00
N TRP A 184 25.15 -12.93 -0.24
CA TRP A 184 23.88 -12.46 -0.80
C TRP A 184 22.85 -13.58 -0.89
N ARG A 185 23.25 -14.77 -1.37
CA ARG A 185 22.38 -15.95 -1.47
C ARG A 185 21.95 -16.46 -0.10
N LEU A 186 22.83 -16.45 0.89
CA LEU A 186 22.50 -16.78 2.29
C LEU A 186 21.47 -15.79 2.85
N GLY A 187 21.67 -14.48 2.66
CA GLY A 187 20.70 -13.47 3.04
C GLY A 187 19.34 -13.68 2.37
N GLY A 188 19.34 -13.98 1.06
CA GLY A 188 18.12 -14.34 0.33
C GLY A 188 17.43 -15.59 0.88
N ALA A 189 18.19 -16.65 1.19
CA ALA A 189 17.65 -17.86 1.79
C ALA A 189 17.03 -17.63 3.18
N LEU A 190 17.66 -16.80 4.02
CA LEU A 190 17.12 -16.41 5.32
C LEU A 190 15.83 -15.60 5.18
N LEU A 191 15.77 -14.67 4.21
CA LEU A 191 14.54 -13.91 3.92
C LEU A 191 13.41 -14.82 3.43
N ALA A 192 13.71 -15.90 2.71
CA ALA A 192 12.72 -16.86 2.23
C ALA A 192 11.98 -17.59 3.37
N CYS A 193 12.61 -17.75 4.54
CA CYS A 193 11.99 -18.43 5.68
C CYS A 193 10.69 -17.76 6.14
N ILE A 194 10.58 -16.43 6.04
CA ILE A 194 9.40 -15.68 6.49
C ILE A 194 8.15 -15.98 5.62
N PRO A 195 8.15 -15.76 4.29
CA PRO A 195 6.99 -16.08 3.46
C PRO A 195 6.69 -17.58 3.42
N LEU A 196 7.68 -18.46 3.55
CA LEU A 196 7.47 -19.90 3.68
C LEU A 196 6.75 -20.26 4.98
N ALA A 197 7.21 -19.73 6.12
CA ALA A 197 6.55 -19.91 7.41
C ALA A 197 5.10 -19.39 7.39
N TYR A 198 4.86 -18.24 6.73
CA TYR A 198 3.51 -17.72 6.53
C TYR A 198 2.63 -18.68 5.71
N GLY A 199 3.15 -19.21 4.59
CA GLY A 199 2.43 -20.17 3.75
C GLY A 199 2.06 -21.45 4.52
N VAL A 200 3.02 -22.00 5.27
CA VAL A 200 2.80 -23.16 6.14
C VAL A 200 1.76 -22.85 7.22
N LEU A 201 1.84 -21.69 7.87
CA LEU A 201 0.86 -21.26 8.87
C LEU A 201 -0.56 -21.19 8.28
N CYS A 202 -0.71 -20.61 7.08
CA CYS A 202 -2.01 -20.53 6.39
C CYS A 202 -2.55 -21.92 6.03
N ALA A 203 -1.68 -22.85 5.62
CA ALA A 203 -2.04 -24.24 5.34
C ALA A 203 -2.51 -24.97 6.61
N LEU A 204 -1.72 -24.91 7.69
CA LEU A 204 -2.04 -25.58 8.96
C LEU A 204 -3.30 -25.04 9.63
N ARG A 205 -3.57 -23.74 9.53
CA ARG A 205 -4.74 -23.11 10.14
C ARG A 205 -6.01 -23.27 9.30
N ALA A 206 -5.90 -23.59 8.01
CA ALA A 206 -7.04 -23.80 7.09
C ALA A 206 -8.12 -22.69 7.15
N GLY A 207 -7.70 -21.44 7.33
CA GLY A 207 -8.59 -20.27 7.47
C GLY A 207 -9.12 -20.00 8.88
N ARG A 208 -8.72 -20.77 9.91
CA ARG A 208 -9.04 -20.47 11.30
C ARG A 208 -8.28 -19.23 11.77
N ALA A 209 -9.00 -18.26 12.32
CA ALA A 209 -8.42 -17.01 12.81
C ALA A 209 -7.32 -17.26 13.86
N LEU A 210 -6.26 -16.45 13.80
CA LEU A 210 -5.19 -16.43 14.79
C LEU A 210 -5.56 -15.44 15.90
N THR A 211 -5.73 -15.92 17.13
CA THR A 211 -5.98 -15.04 18.27
C THR A 211 -4.65 -14.55 18.84
N LEU A 212 -4.32 -13.28 18.61
CA LEU A 212 -3.14 -12.63 19.15
C LEU A 212 -3.57 -11.53 20.13
N ARG A 213 -3.13 -11.61 21.39
CA ARG A 213 -3.47 -10.61 22.44
C ARG A 213 -4.98 -10.31 22.51
N GLY A 214 -5.81 -11.37 22.50
CA GLY A 214 -7.27 -11.26 22.56
C GLY A 214 -7.97 -10.81 21.26
N HIS A 215 -7.22 -10.50 20.20
CA HIS A 215 -7.78 -10.08 18.92
C HIS A 215 -7.68 -11.20 17.89
N ALA A 216 -8.80 -11.54 17.25
CA ALA A 216 -8.84 -12.55 16.20
C ALA A 216 -8.42 -11.92 14.85
N PHE A 217 -7.30 -12.37 14.29
CA PHE A 217 -6.84 -12.02 12.96
C PHE A 217 -7.19 -13.15 11.98
N ALA A 218 -8.10 -12.89 11.06
CA ALA A 218 -8.51 -13.89 10.08
C ALA A 218 -7.34 -14.21 9.13
N LEU A 219 -6.95 -15.48 9.07
CA LEU A 219 -5.95 -15.98 8.13
C LEU A 219 -6.64 -16.44 6.84
N PRO A 220 -6.02 -16.22 5.67
CA PRO A 220 -6.53 -16.80 4.43
C PRO A 220 -6.38 -18.32 4.43
N ARG A 221 -7.28 -19.00 3.72
CA ARG A 221 -7.06 -20.40 3.34
C ARG A 221 -5.87 -20.50 2.39
N TRP A 222 -5.20 -21.65 2.34
CA TRP A 222 -4.00 -21.84 1.53
C TRP A 222 -4.12 -21.38 0.05
N PRO A 223 -5.24 -21.57 -0.69
CA PRO A 223 -5.32 -21.10 -2.08
C PRO A 223 -5.31 -19.56 -2.16
N VAL A 224 -5.96 -18.91 -1.19
CA VAL A 224 -6.00 -17.45 -1.09
C VAL A 224 -4.65 -16.91 -0.65
N ALA A 225 -3.92 -17.63 0.22
CA ALA A 225 -2.56 -17.28 0.61
C ALA A 225 -1.58 -17.36 -0.58
N LEU A 226 -1.69 -18.41 -1.41
CA LEU A 226 -0.89 -18.51 -2.63
C LEU A 226 -1.21 -17.41 -3.63
N TRP A 227 -2.50 -17.12 -3.84
CA TRP A 227 -2.92 -15.98 -4.66
C TRP A 227 -2.35 -14.67 -4.10
N GLN A 228 -2.37 -14.47 -2.77
CA GLN A 228 -1.86 -13.27 -2.11
C GLN A 228 -0.35 -13.10 -2.33
N MET A 229 0.41 -14.19 -2.21
CA MET A 229 1.84 -14.24 -2.48
C MET A 229 2.13 -13.89 -3.96
N ALA A 230 1.42 -14.54 -4.88
CA ALA A 230 1.59 -14.35 -6.32
C ALA A 230 1.19 -12.93 -6.77
N ALA A 231 0.05 -12.41 -6.30
CA ALA A 231 -0.41 -11.06 -6.60
C ALA A 231 0.57 -10.01 -6.08
N SER A 232 1.15 -10.23 -4.90
CA SER A 232 2.12 -9.30 -4.33
C SER A 232 3.46 -9.33 -5.05
N ALA A 233 4.01 -10.52 -5.31
CA ALA A 233 5.23 -10.65 -6.12
C ALA A 233 5.00 -10.06 -7.52
N GLY A 234 3.87 -10.39 -8.17
CA GLY A 234 3.49 -9.82 -9.46
C GLY A 234 3.39 -8.29 -9.43
N ASN A 235 2.87 -7.70 -8.35
CA ASN A 235 2.81 -6.25 -8.21
C ASN A 235 4.20 -5.62 -8.21
N TRP A 236 5.12 -6.13 -7.39
CA TRP A 236 6.51 -5.67 -7.35
C TRP A 236 7.25 -5.91 -8.66
N MET A 237 6.97 -7.03 -9.35
CA MET A 237 7.50 -7.28 -10.68
C MET A 237 7.01 -6.25 -11.70
N LEU A 238 5.72 -5.89 -11.68
CA LEU A 238 5.18 -4.84 -12.53
C LEU A 238 5.79 -3.46 -12.22
N MET A 239 6.06 -3.17 -10.93
CA MET A 239 6.78 -1.96 -10.53
C MET A 239 8.19 -1.92 -11.14
N GLY A 240 8.94 -3.02 -11.03
CA GLY A 240 10.27 -3.16 -11.62
C GLY A 240 10.23 -3.10 -13.16
N ALA A 241 9.21 -3.70 -13.77
CA ALA A 241 9.02 -3.69 -15.22
C ALA A 241 8.72 -2.29 -15.75
N ALA A 242 7.91 -1.51 -15.04
CA ALA A 242 7.64 -0.12 -15.41
C ALA A 242 8.93 0.72 -15.38
N LEU A 243 9.79 0.55 -14.37
CA LEU A 243 11.09 1.20 -14.33
C LEU A 243 12.00 0.72 -15.46
N TRP A 244 12.10 -0.59 -15.67
CA TRP A 244 12.88 -1.21 -16.74
C TRP A 244 12.47 -0.71 -18.13
N ALA A 245 11.17 -0.53 -18.35
CA ALA A 245 10.62 0.06 -19.57
C ALA A 245 11.07 1.51 -19.74
N THR A 246 11.01 2.35 -18.70
CA THR A 246 11.50 3.75 -18.78
C THR A 246 13.01 3.84 -19.03
N LEU A 247 13.78 2.83 -18.61
CA LEU A 247 15.21 2.69 -18.92
C LEU A 247 15.45 2.13 -20.34
N GLN A 248 14.40 1.88 -21.12
CA GLN A 248 14.46 1.38 -22.49
C GLN A 248 15.27 0.08 -22.60
N ALA A 249 15.14 -0.81 -21.61
CA ALA A 249 15.87 -2.07 -21.53
C ALA A 249 17.41 -1.95 -21.55
N GLN A 250 17.97 -0.77 -21.27
CA GLN A 250 19.43 -0.55 -21.21
C GLN A 250 20.09 -1.20 -19.98
N VAL A 251 19.29 -1.64 -19.01
CA VAL A 251 19.74 -2.43 -17.85
C VAL A 251 19.05 -3.79 -17.83
N SER A 252 19.60 -4.75 -17.09
CA SER A 252 18.90 -6.01 -16.85
C SER A 252 17.64 -5.80 -16.00
N TYR A 253 16.59 -6.57 -16.28
CA TYR A 253 15.35 -6.49 -15.50
C TYR A 253 15.57 -6.72 -13.98
N PRO A 254 16.40 -7.69 -13.53
CA PRO A 254 16.71 -7.83 -12.11
C PRO A 254 17.33 -6.59 -11.48
N ALA A 255 18.16 -5.81 -12.20
CA ALA A 255 18.74 -4.57 -11.68
C ALA A 255 17.67 -3.48 -11.46
N ALA A 256 16.72 -3.36 -12.40
CA ALA A 256 15.58 -2.45 -12.24
C ALA A 256 14.67 -2.88 -11.08
N LEU A 257 14.39 -4.18 -10.95
CA LEU A 257 13.63 -4.72 -9.81
C LEU A 257 14.37 -4.48 -8.48
N ALA A 258 15.68 -4.73 -8.43
CA ALA A 258 16.52 -4.46 -7.27
C ALA A 258 16.45 -3.00 -6.84
N THR A 259 16.50 -2.08 -7.81
CA THR A 259 16.39 -0.63 -7.57
C THR A 259 15.07 -0.27 -6.91
N VAL A 260 13.95 -0.83 -7.38
CA VAL A 260 12.63 -0.61 -6.79
C VAL A 260 12.55 -1.19 -5.37
N LEU A 261 13.04 -2.42 -5.16
CA LEU A 261 12.99 -3.09 -3.86
C LEU A 261 13.85 -2.35 -2.82
N LEU A 262 15.10 -2.05 -3.17
CA LEU A 262 16.02 -1.32 -2.28
C LEU A 262 15.55 0.11 -2.04
N GLY A 263 15.01 0.78 -3.06
CA GLY A 263 14.40 2.11 -2.91
C GLY A 263 13.24 2.11 -1.91
N ALA A 264 12.42 1.06 -1.90
CA ALA A 264 11.32 0.93 -0.93
C ALA A 264 11.82 0.77 0.51
N VAL A 265 12.85 -0.06 0.74
CA VAL A 265 13.43 -0.25 2.08
C VAL A 265 14.18 0.99 2.54
N ALA A 266 14.99 1.60 1.66
CA ALA A 266 15.69 2.84 1.96
C ALA A 266 14.70 3.97 2.31
N GLY A 267 13.60 4.09 1.56
CA GLY A 267 12.54 5.06 1.84
C GLY A 267 11.86 4.82 3.19
N LEU A 268 11.65 3.55 3.56
CA LEU A 268 11.10 3.18 4.86
C LEU A 268 12.05 3.54 6.02
N VAL A 269 13.35 3.25 5.87
CA VAL A 269 14.37 3.48 6.90
C VAL A 269 14.62 4.98 7.10
N LEU A 270 14.79 5.72 6.00
CA LEU A 270 15.10 7.15 6.05
C LEU A 270 13.89 8.02 6.40
N ARG A 271 12.67 7.45 6.38
CA ARG A 271 11.40 8.14 6.68
C ARG A 271 11.20 9.44 5.89
N VAL A 272 11.81 9.53 4.71
CA VAL A 272 11.66 10.68 3.82
C VAL A 272 10.24 10.68 3.27
N PRO A 273 9.45 11.74 3.51
CA PRO A 273 8.11 11.84 2.95
C PRO A 273 8.15 11.70 1.42
N ALA A 274 7.26 10.87 0.86
CA ALA A 274 7.17 10.57 -0.58
C ALA A 274 8.41 9.92 -1.24
N GLY A 275 9.40 9.51 -0.45
CA GLY A 275 10.64 8.88 -0.93
C GLY A 275 11.41 9.73 -1.94
N LEU A 276 11.23 11.06 -1.90
CA LEU A 276 11.88 11.99 -2.83
C LEU A 276 13.40 11.91 -2.71
N GLY A 277 14.09 11.69 -3.82
CA GLY A 277 15.54 11.60 -3.88
C GLY A 277 16.10 10.23 -3.46
N VAL A 278 15.34 9.41 -2.73
CA VAL A 278 15.82 8.11 -2.25
C VAL A 278 15.86 7.09 -3.37
N LEU A 279 14.80 6.99 -4.17
CA LEU A 279 14.77 6.09 -5.32
C LEU A 279 15.80 6.53 -6.37
N GLU A 280 15.97 7.84 -6.54
CA GLU A 280 16.97 8.45 -7.42
C GLU A 280 18.38 8.10 -6.99
N ALA A 281 18.71 8.26 -5.71
CA ALA A 281 20.02 7.91 -5.17
C ALA A 281 20.32 6.41 -5.31
N VAL A 282 19.36 5.54 -5.00
CA VAL A 282 19.50 4.09 -5.16
C VAL A 282 19.65 3.72 -6.64
N GLY A 283 18.85 4.33 -7.52
CA GLY A 283 18.92 4.08 -8.96
C GLY A 283 20.25 4.53 -9.56
N VAL A 284 20.74 5.71 -9.20
CA VAL A 284 22.08 6.18 -9.62
C VAL A 284 23.17 5.24 -9.10
N ALA A 285 23.09 4.80 -7.84
CA ALA A 285 24.08 3.90 -7.27
C ALA A 285 24.11 2.50 -7.93
N LEU A 286 22.96 1.97 -8.36
CA LEU A 286 22.85 0.61 -8.89
C LEU A 286 22.88 0.50 -10.42
N LEU A 287 22.43 1.54 -11.13
CA LEU A 287 22.18 1.49 -12.57
C LEU A 287 23.16 2.32 -13.38
N THR A 288 23.90 3.25 -12.75
CA THR A 288 24.92 4.01 -13.47
C THR A 288 26.03 3.07 -13.91
N SER A 289 26.34 3.12 -15.19
CA SER A 289 27.41 2.33 -15.80
C SER A 289 28.11 3.17 -16.87
N PRO A 290 29.28 2.74 -17.38
CA PRO A 290 29.94 3.45 -18.48
C PRO A 290 29.06 3.63 -19.73
N SER A 291 28.12 2.70 -19.97
CA SER A 291 27.17 2.78 -21.09
C SER A 291 25.91 3.57 -20.76
N LEU A 292 25.54 3.68 -19.48
CA LEU A 292 24.36 4.40 -19.00
C LEU A 292 24.78 5.47 -17.99
N GLY A 293 25.04 6.68 -18.50
CA GLY A 293 25.41 7.82 -17.67
C GLY A 293 24.33 8.24 -16.67
N GLN A 294 24.76 8.89 -15.58
CA GLN A 294 23.90 9.33 -14.47
C GLN A 294 22.70 10.16 -14.93
N ASP A 295 22.88 11.08 -15.87
CA ASP A 295 21.81 11.94 -16.38
C ASP A 295 20.67 11.14 -17.01
N ARG A 296 21.00 10.06 -17.74
CA ARG A 296 20.00 9.17 -18.36
C ARG A 296 19.24 8.36 -17.30
N VAL A 297 19.95 7.89 -16.27
CA VAL A 297 19.33 7.18 -15.13
C VAL A 297 18.35 8.11 -14.41
N LEU A 298 18.76 9.34 -14.10
CA LEU A 298 17.91 10.32 -13.44
C LEU A 298 16.69 10.69 -14.29
N ALA A 299 16.87 10.92 -15.59
CA ALA A 299 15.76 11.18 -16.50
C ALA A 299 14.75 10.02 -16.53
N ALA A 300 15.23 8.77 -16.64
CA ALA A 300 14.35 7.60 -16.61
C ALA A 300 13.59 7.48 -15.27
N LEU A 301 14.25 7.74 -14.13
CA LEU A 301 13.62 7.71 -12.81
C LEU A 301 12.56 8.82 -12.64
N LEU A 302 12.80 10.01 -13.18
CA LEU A 302 11.82 11.10 -13.20
C LEU A 302 10.60 10.74 -14.05
N ALA A 303 10.81 10.15 -15.23
CA ALA A 303 9.72 9.65 -16.07
C ALA A 303 8.94 8.52 -15.39
N TYR A 304 9.63 7.58 -14.74
CA TYR A 304 9.03 6.52 -13.93
C TYR A 304 8.17 7.11 -12.81
N ARG A 305 8.63 8.15 -12.09
CA ARG A 305 7.83 8.83 -11.07
C ARG A 305 6.58 9.47 -11.64
N ALA A 306 6.69 10.15 -12.78
CA ALA A 306 5.53 10.74 -13.41
C ALA A 306 4.46 9.69 -13.73
N LEU A 307 4.85 8.59 -14.36
CA LEU A 307 3.94 7.54 -14.81
C LEU A 307 3.40 6.67 -13.66
N TYR A 308 4.25 6.35 -12.68
CA TYR A 308 3.92 5.38 -11.63
C TYR A 308 3.42 6.03 -10.33
N TYR A 309 3.83 7.27 -10.03
CA TYR A 309 3.46 7.96 -8.79
C TYR A 309 2.47 9.09 -9.04
N PHE A 310 2.75 10.00 -9.98
CA PHE A 310 1.99 11.24 -10.11
C PHE A 310 0.71 11.07 -10.92
N VAL A 311 0.74 10.40 -12.07
CA VAL A 311 -0.47 10.15 -12.87
C VAL A 311 -1.52 9.38 -12.06
N PRO A 312 -1.20 8.25 -11.39
CA PRO A 312 -2.17 7.55 -10.54
C PRO A 312 -2.65 8.39 -9.35
N LEU A 313 -1.79 9.26 -8.79
CA LEU A 313 -2.18 10.16 -7.72
C LEU A 313 -3.21 11.20 -8.16
N VAL A 314 -3.06 11.77 -9.36
CA VAL A 314 -4.06 12.68 -9.94
C VAL A 314 -5.38 11.95 -10.11
N LEU A 315 -5.37 10.75 -10.70
CA LEU A 315 -6.56 9.93 -10.88
C LEU A 315 -7.23 9.58 -9.54
N ALA A 316 -6.44 9.18 -8.53
CA ALA A 316 -6.91 8.87 -7.19
C ALA A 316 -7.48 10.11 -6.46
N SER A 317 -6.87 11.28 -6.65
CA SER A 317 -7.34 12.53 -6.07
C SER A 317 -8.67 12.97 -6.68
N LEU A 318 -8.82 12.84 -8.01
CA LEU A 318 -10.09 13.07 -8.69
C LEU A 318 -11.16 12.09 -8.24
N ALA A 319 -10.82 10.79 -8.12
CA ALA A 319 -11.75 9.77 -7.65
C ALA A 319 -12.21 10.02 -6.20
N LEU A 320 -11.29 10.41 -5.31
CA LEU A 320 -11.58 10.77 -3.92
C LEU A 320 -12.44 12.04 -3.84
N GLY A 321 -12.09 13.08 -4.62
CA GLY A 321 -12.86 14.32 -4.70
C GLY A 321 -14.28 14.09 -5.20
N ALA A 322 -14.45 13.32 -6.28
CA ALA A 322 -15.76 12.95 -6.82
C ALA A 322 -16.57 12.10 -5.83
N ALA A 323 -15.93 11.18 -5.09
CA ALA A 323 -16.60 10.42 -4.04
C ALA A 323 -17.12 11.34 -2.92
N GLU A 324 -16.30 12.28 -2.45
CA GLU A 324 -16.67 13.20 -1.38
C GLU A 324 -17.78 14.17 -1.82
N LEU A 325 -17.72 14.70 -3.05
CA LEU A 325 -18.75 15.56 -3.60
C LEU A 325 -20.11 14.84 -3.66
N ARG A 326 -20.16 13.61 -4.18
CA ARG A 326 -21.41 12.84 -4.23
C ARG A 326 -22.01 12.63 -2.84
N TRP A 327 -21.20 12.37 -1.84
CA TRP A 327 -21.68 12.19 -0.47
C TRP A 327 -22.26 13.46 0.15
N ARG A 328 -21.68 14.64 -0.15
CA ARG A 328 -22.25 15.92 0.30
C ARG A 328 -23.64 16.15 -0.28
N HIS A 329 -23.84 15.82 -1.56
CA HIS A 329 -25.13 15.95 -2.21
C HIS A 329 -26.18 14.96 -1.67
N SER A 330 -25.77 13.70 -1.40
CA SER A 330 -26.69 12.71 -0.80
C SER A 330 -27.09 13.05 0.64
N ALA A 331 -26.24 13.73 1.40
CA ALA A 331 -26.56 14.17 2.77
C ALA A 331 -27.44 15.44 2.80
N ALA A 332 -27.49 16.21 1.71
CA ALA A 332 -28.29 17.43 1.58
C ALA A 332 -29.66 17.20 0.93
N ALA A 333 -29.93 15.99 0.40
CA ALA A 333 -31.23 15.66 -0.15
C ALA A 333 -32.24 15.43 0.99
N PRO A 334 -33.38 16.17 1.04
CA PRO A 334 -34.40 15.94 2.06
C PRO A 334 -34.97 14.53 1.90
N ALA A 335 -35.17 13.85 3.04
CA ALA A 335 -35.85 12.55 3.06
C ALA A 335 -37.22 12.73 2.39
N LYS A 336 -37.45 12.02 1.29
CA LYS A 336 -38.79 11.91 0.72
C LYS A 336 -39.60 11.05 1.69
N ASN A 337 -40.48 11.72 2.45
CA ASN A 337 -41.58 11.09 3.17
C ASN A 337 -42.52 10.41 2.19
#